data_AF-A0A847MTI3-F1
#
_entry.id   AF-A0A847MTI3-F1
#
_cell.length_a   1.000
_cell.length_b   1.000
_cell.length_c   1.000
_cell.angle_alpha   90.00
_cell.angle_beta   90.00
_cell.angle_gamma   90.00
#
_symmetry.space_group_name_H-M   'P 1'
#
loop_
_entity.id
_entity.type
_entity.pdbx_description
1 polymer ?
#
loop_
_entity_poly.entity_id
_entity_poly.type
_entity_poly.pdbx_seq_one_letter_code
_entity_poly.pdbx_strand_id
1 'polypeptide(L)'
;MRAISDGAYANLELTQALRRARLEPRDAAFVTELVSGATRWRGRYDAIIAAASSRPVSTLDGNVLDTLRLGAHQILGMRVPEHAAVGETVALARAVNGIGPSKLVNAVLRRISERTLEEWLVETVPDEPASAQLSAL
;
A
#
# COMPACT_ATOMS: atom_id res chain seq x y z
N MET A 1 7.52 -4.55 -3.40
CA MET A 1 6.52 -5.62 -3.19
C MET A 1 6.39 -6.59 -4.36
N ARG A 2 6.77 -6.21 -5.58
CA ARG A 2 6.67 -7.11 -6.76
C ARG A 2 7.37 -8.47 -6.61
N ALA A 3 8.52 -8.54 -5.93
CA ALA A 3 9.20 -9.82 -5.63
C ALA A 3 8.49 -10.68 -4.56
N ILE A 4 7.54 -10.11 -3.82
CA ILE A 4 6.82 -10.73 -2.68
C ILE A 4 5.44 -11.24 -3.15
N SER A 5 5.17 -11.25 -4.46
CA SER A 5 3.82 -11.48 -4.98
C SER A 5 3.44 -12.95 -5.24
N ASP A 6 4.34 -13.92 -5.07
CA ASP A 6 4.03 -15.34 -5.36
C ASP A 6 4.48 -16.30 -4.23
N GLY A 7 3.53 -16.69 -3.36
CA GLY A 7 3.62 -17.88 -2.51
C GLY A 7 4.75 -17.90 -1.46
N ALA A 8 5.15 -19.11 -1.04
CA ALA A 8 6.11 -19.36 0.04
C ALA A 8 7.49 -18.69 -0.14
N TYR A 9 7.85 -18.33 -1.38
CA TYR A 9 9.08 -17.61 -1.71
C TYR A 9 9.05 -16.15 -1.21
N ALA A 10 7.88 -15.51 -1.17
CA ALA A 10 7.69 -14.15 -0.70
C ALA A 10 8.10 -13.94 0.78
N ASN A 11 7.73 -14.90 1.63
CA ASN A 11 8.05 -14.86 3.05
C ASN A 11 9.55 -15.11 3.31
N LEU A 12 10.17 -15.94 2.48
CA LEU A 12 11.61 -16.23 2.56
C LEU A 12 12.46 -15.02 2.17
N GLU A 13 12.10 -14.33 1.09
CA GLU A 13 12.80 -13.11 0.64
C GLU A 13 12.69 -11.99 1.67
N LEU A 14 11.51 -11.79 2.27
CA LEU A 14 11.32 -10.82 3.36
C LEU A 14 12.18 -11.18 4.57
N THR A 15 12.17 -12.45 4.99
CA THR A 15 12.99 -12.93 6.12
C THR A 15 14.48 -12.73 5.86
N GLN A 16 14.95 -12.94 4.63
CA GLN A 16 16.34 -12.67 4.25
C GLN A 16 16.67 -11.18 4.26
N ALA A 17 15.79 -10.33 3.71
CA ALA A 17 15.97 -8.88 3.70
C ALA A 17 16.05 -8.31 5.13
N LEU A 18 15.16 -8.74 6.02
CA LEU A 18 15.14 -8.32 7.43
C LEU A 18 16.43 -8.73 8.17
N ARG A 19 16.92 -9.96 7.94
CA ARG A 19 18.20 -10.42 8.51
C ARG A 19 19.39 -9.61 8.01
N ARG A 20 19.42 -9.28 6.72
CA ARG A 20 20.48 -8.43 6.12
C ARG A 20 20.45 -7.01 6.69
N ALA A 21 19.26 -6.48 6.95
CA ALA A 21 19.06 -5.16 7.56
C ALA A 21 19.39 -5.10 9.06
N ARG A 22 19.59 -6.25 9.72
CA ARG A 22 19.92 -6.36 11.16
C ARG A 22 18.98 -5.54 12.06
N LEU A 23 17.70 -5.54 11.72
CA LEU A 23 16.68 -4.81 12.49
C LEU A 23 16.50 -5.43 13.87
N GLU A 24 16.19 -4.58 14.85
CA GLU A 24 15.71 -5.05 16.14
C GLU A 24 14.38 -5.80 16.00
N PRO A 25 14.04 -6.72 16.92
CA PRO A 25 12.84 -7.55 16.79
C PRO A 25 11.54 -6.77 16.58
N ARG A 26 11.41 -5.59 17.22
CA ARG A 26 10.24 -4.71 17.08
C ARG A 26 10.11 -4.17 15.66
N ASP A 27 11.20 -3.67 15.10
CA ASP A 27 11.21 -3.10 13.74
C ASP A 27 11.04 -4.20 12.70
N ALA A 28 11.63 -5.37 12.92
CA ALA A 28 11.40 -6.54 12.08
C ALA A 28 9.93 -6.96 12.06
N ALA A 29 9.26 -6.98 13.22
CA ALA A 29 7.83 -7.27 13.31
C ALA A 29 6.99 -6.20 12.61
N PHE A 30 7.33 -4.92 12.79
CA PHE A 30 6.65 -3.81 12.11
C PHE A 30 6.75 -3.92 10.59
N VAL A 31 7.95 -4.12 10.05
CA VAL A 31 8.18 -4.26 8.60
C VAL A 31 7.49 -5.52 8.07
N THR A 32 7.50 -6.60 8.85
CA THR A 32 6.81 -7.84 8.47
C THR A 32 5.31 -7.61 8.31
N GLU A 33 4.67 -6.97 9.29
CA GLU A 33 3.25 -6.64 9.19
C GLU A 33 2.99 -5.67 8.04
N LEU A 34 3.80 -4.61 7.92
CA LEU A 34 3.64 -3.62 6.86
C LEU A 34 3.62 -4.25 5.47
N VAL A 35 4.61 -5.10 5.17
CA VAL A 35 4.74 -5.76 3.87
C VAL A 35 3.66 -6.83 3.68
N SER A 36 3.40 -7.64 4.70
CA SER A 36 2.43 -8.73 4.63
C SER A 36 1.00 -8.20 4.50
N GLY A 37 0.64 -7.18 5.25
CA GLY A 37 -0.66 -6.53 5.23
C GLY A 37 -0.91 -5.76 3.94
N ALA A 38 0.08 -5.00 3.45
CA ALA A 38 -0.01 -4.33 2.15
C ALA A 38 -0.19 -5.32 0.98
N THR A 39 0.45 -6.48 1.06
CA THR A 39 0.31 -7.56 0.06
C THR A 39 -1.04 -8.25 0.19
N ARG A 40 -1.46 -8.63 1.41
CA ARG A 40 -2.73 -9.32 1.69
C ARG A 40 -3.93 -8.53 1.20
N TRP A 41 -3.90 -7.21 1.37
CA TRP A 41 -5.01 -6.31 1.02
C TRP A 41 -4.74 -5.50 -0.25
N ARG A 42 -3.87 -5.97 -1.15
CA ARG A 42 -3.47 -5.27 -2.38
C ARG A 42 -4.66 -4.76 -3.19
N GLY A 43 -5.66 -5.60 -3.45
CA GLY A 43 -6.84 -5.21 -4.25
C GLY A 43 -7.67 -4.09 -3.60
N ARG A 44 -7.79 -4.10 -2.27
CA ARG A 44 -8.44 -3.03 -1.51
C ARG A 44 -7.66 -1.72 -1.67
N TYR A 45 -6.36 -1.76 -1.43
CA TYR A 45 -5.54 -0.56 -1.53
C TYR A 45 -5.49 -0.03 -2.96
N ASP A 46 -5.50 -0.88 -3.98
CA ASP A 46 -5.56 -0.47 -5.38
C ASP A 46 -6.84 0.30 -5.69
N ALA A 47 -8.00 -0.16 -5.20
CA ALA A 47 -9.27 0.54 -5.38
C ALA A 47 -9.27 1.91 -4.69
N ILE A 48 -8.79 1.97 -3.45
CA ILE A 48 -8.66 3.22 -2.67
C ILE A 48 -7.69 4.19 -3.35
N ILE A 49 -6.53 3.70 -3.80
CA ILE A 49 -5.53 4.52 -4.50
C ILE A 49 -6.10 5.04 -5.82
N ALA A 50 -6.85 4.23 -6.57
CA ALA A 50 -7.49 4.66 -7.81
C ALA A 50 -8.46 5.82 -7.57
N ALA A 51 -9.32 5.69 -6.55
CA ALA A 51 -10.26 6.73 -6.15
C ALA A 51 -9.54 8.01 -5.66
N ALA A 52 -8.57 7.87 -4.75
CA ALA A 52 -7.82 8.99 -4.17
C ALA A 52 -6.92 9.72 -5.18
N SER A 53 -6.39 9.02 -6.19
CA SER A 53 -5.54 9.60 -7.25
C SER A 53 -6.31 10.05 -8.49
N SER A 54 -7.62 9.76 -8.52
CA SER A 54 -8.54 9.99 -9.65
C SER A 54 -8.00 9.45 -10.98
N ARG A 55 -7.29 8.32 -10.94
CA ARG A 55 -6.75 7.65 -12.13
C ARG A 55 -6.65 6.15 -11.91
N PRO A 56 -6.75 5.32 -12.96
CA PRO A 56 -6.54 3.88 -12.83
C PRO A 56 -5.12 3.57 -12.34
N VAL A 57 -4.98 2.62 -11.41
CA VAL A 57 -3.66 2.21 -10.89
C VAL A 57 -2.73 1.65 -11.97
N SER A 58 -3.28 1.15 -13.08
CA SER A 58 -2.51 0.70 -14.26
C SER A 58 -1.74 1.83 -14.96
N THR A 59 -2.11 3.09 -14.70
CA THR A 59 -1.42 4.26 -15.24
C THR A 59 -0.29 4.77 -14.35
N LEU A 60 -0.16 4.22 -13.14
CA LEU A 60 0.89 4.57 -12.19
C LEU A 60 2.13 3.72 -12.44
N ASP A 61 3.31 4.33 -12.28
CA ASP A 61 4.55 3.55 -12.18
C ASP A 61 4.43 2.56 -11.00
N GLY A 62 4.81 1.31 -11.23
CA GLY A 62 4.55 0.28 -10.23
C GLY A 62 5.39 0.41 -8.94
N ASN A 63 6.51 1.16 -8.94
CA ASN A 63 7.29 1.40 -7.71
C ASN A 63 6.58 2.48 -6.87
N VAL A 64 6.00 3.47 -7.56
CA VAL A 64 5.10 4.45 -6.94
C VAL A 64 3.87 3.75 -6.36
N LEU A 65 3.24 2.84 -7.12
CA LEU A 65 2.09 2.08 -6.65
C LEU A 65 2.43 1.19 -5.44
N ASP A 66 3.58 0.51 -5.45
CA ASP A 66 4.05 -0.24 -4.30
C ASP A 66 4.25 0.67 -3.07
N THR A 67 4.81 1.86 -3.27
CA THR A 67 5.02 2.82 -2.17
C THR A 67 3.69 3.34 -1.62
N LEU A 68 2.72 3.63 -2.50
CA LEU A 68 1.37 4.04 -2.12
C LEU A 68 0.64 2.96 -1.32
N ARG A 69 0.75 1.69 -1.73
CA ARG A 69 0.16 0.55 -1.01
C ARG A 69 0.72 0.40 0.41
N LEU A 70 2.04 0.56 0.57
CA LEU A 70 2.67 0.57 1.90
C LEU A 70 2.12 1.72 2.76
N GLY A 71 2.08 2.94 2.22
CA GLY A 71 1.52 4.10 2.92
C GLY A 71 0.05 3.93 3.29
N ALA A 72 -0.77 3.44 2.37
CA ALA A 72 -2.19 3.18 2.60
C ALA A 72 -2.39 2.11 3.70
N HIS A 73 -1.55 1.08 3.74
CA HIS A 73 -1.61 0.09 4.82
C HIS A 73 -1.21 0.67 6.18
N GLN A 74 -0.20 1.55 6.24
CA GLN A 74 0.15 2.23 7.49
C GLN A 74 -1.00 3.11 8.01
N ILE A 75 -1.70 3.83 7.12
CA ILE A 75 -2.80 4.74 7.48
C ILE A 75 -4.06 3.96 7.88
N LEU A 76 -4.46 2.97 7.07
CA LEU A 76 -5.78 2.34 7.19
C LEU A 76 -5.75 0.97 7.88
N GLY A 77 -4.59 0.33 7.96
CA GLY A 77 -4.43 -1.05 8.44
C GLY A 77 -3.58 -1.19 9.69
N MET A 78 -2.90 -0.14 10.12
CA MET A 78 -1.98 -0.18 11.27
C MET A 78 -2.29 0.94 12.27
N ARG A 79 -1.78 0.81 13.49
CA ARG A 79 -1.87 1.85 14.53
C ARG A 79 -0.70 2.84 14.41
N VAL A 80 -0.51 3.41 13.23
CA VAL A 80 0.53 4.43 12.97
C VAL A 80 -0.13 5.81 12.94
N PRO A 81 0.39 6.81 13.66
CA PRO A 81 -0.12 8.18 13.54
C PRO A 81 -0.06 8.66 12.09
N GLU A 82 -1.15 9.24 11.58
CA GLU A 82 -1.29 9.60 10.17
C GLU A 82 -0.13 10.45 9.64
N HIS A 83 0.28 11.48 10.40
CA HIS A 83 1.38 12.35 10.02
C HIS A 83 2.71 11.60 9.87
N ALA A 84 2.96 10.59 10.71
CA ALA A 84 4.14 9.74 10.63
C ALA A 84 4.06 8.79 9.44
N ALA A 85 2.90 8.14 9.24
CA ALA A 85 2.67 7.27 8.08
C ALA A 85 2.90 8.01 6.75
N VAL A 86 2.34 9.22 6.61
CA VAL A 86 2.51 10.07 5.43
C VAL A 86 3.97 10.51 5.31
N GLY A 87 4.56 11.06 6.36
CA GLY A 87 5.94 11.60 6.34
C GLY A 87 6.98 10.54 5.94
N GLU A 88 6.97 9.39 6.61
CA GLU A 88 7.91 8.30 6.35
C GLU A 88 7.73 7.70 4.95
N THR A 89 6.47 7.55 4.49
CA THR A 89 6.23 7.02 3.14
C THR A 89 6.65 8.01 2.06
N VAL A 90 6.51 9.31 2.29
CA VAL A 90 7.00 10.34 1.36
C VAL A 90 8.53 10.40 1.34
N ALA A 91 9.18 10.23 2.49
CA ALA A 91 10.64 10.10 2.57
C ALA A 91 11.14 8.87 1.81
N LEU A 92 10.49 7.72 2.00
CA LEU A 92 10.74 6.50 1.23
C LEU A 92 10.57 6.76 -0.26
N ALA A 93 9.44 7.35 -0.67
CA ALA A 93 9.17 7.65 -2.08
C ALA A 93 10.25 8.54 -2.71
N ARG A 94 10.76 9.53 -1.96
CA ARG A 94 11.84 10.39 -2.43
C ARG A 94 13.13 9.58 -2.65
N ALA A 95 13.44 8.64 -1.77
CA ALA A 95 14.63 7.80 -1.85
C ALA A 95 14.56 6.78 -2.99
N VAL A 96 13.41 6.15 -3.23
CA VAL A 96 13.30 5.01 -4.16
C VAL A 96 12.61 5.32 -5.49
N ASN A 97 11.80 6.39 -5.54
CA ASN A 97 11.08 6.81 -6.76
C ASN A 97 11.51 8.20 -7.27
N GLY A 98 12.24 8.97 -6.46
CA GLY A 98 12.69 10.32 -6.78
C GLY A 98 11.71 11.44 -6.38
N ILE A 99 12.18 12.68 -6.54
CA ILE A 99 11.50 13.89 -6.02
C ILE A 99 10.15 14.16 -6.69
N GLY A 100 10.04 13.91 -7.99
CA GLY A 100 8.77 14.10 -8.73
C GLY A 100 7.68 13.18 -8.19
N PRO A 101 7.89 11.85 -8.24
CA PRO A 101 6.93 10.89 -7.73
C PRO A 101 6.60 11.02 -6.24
N SER A 102 7.55 11.48 -5.40
CA SER A 102 7.26 11.69 -3.97
C SER A 102 6.16 12.73 -3.73
N LYS A 103 6.00 13.71 -4.62
CA LYS A 103 4.89 14.70 -4.54
C LYS A 103 3.54 14.06 -4.80
N LEU A 104 3.46 13.16 -5.78
CA LEU A 104 2.26 12.38 -6.07
C LEU A 104 1.91 11.48 -4.87
N VAL A 105 2.90 10.77 -4.33
CA VAL A 105 2.72 9.94 -3.12
C VAL A 105 2.15 10.76 -1.98
N ASN A 106 2.73 11.93 -1.71
CA ASN A 106 2.25 12.83 -0.66
C ASN A 106 0.79 13.26 -0.89
N ALA A 107 0.46 13.70 -2.10
CA ALA A 107 -0.89 14.16 -2.42
C ALA A 107 -1.93 13.05 -2.24
N VAL A 108 -1.64 11.85 -2.73
CA VAL A 108 -2.54 10.70 -2.64
C VAL A 108 -2.69 10.21 -1.19
N LEU A 109 -1.59 10.10 -0.43
CA LEU A 109 -1.67 9.64 0.96
C LEU A 109 -2.40 10.63 1.87
N ARG A 110 -2.24 11.94 1.64
CA ARG A 110 -3.02 12.97 2.33
C ARG A 110 -4.51 12.82 2.03
N ARG A 111 -4.88 12.56 0.78
CA ARG A 111 -6.28 12.30 0.41
C ARG A 111 -6.80 11.02 1.07
N ILE A 112 -5.98 9.98 1.18
CA ILE A 112 -6.35 8.73 1.84
C ILE A 112 -6.59 8.94 3.34
N SER A 113 -5.75 9.73 4.02
CA SER A 113 -5.89 10.00 5.46
C SER A 113 -7.09 10.87 5.84
N GLU A 114 -7.78 11.48 4.89
CA GLU A 114 -8.97 12.30 5.16
C GLU A 114 -10.22 11.46 5.52
N ARG A 115 -10.14 10.13 5.42
CA ARG A 115 -11.27 9.21 5.58
C ARG A 115 -10.85 7.94 6.32
N THR A 116 -11.78 7.36 7.06
CA THR A 116 -11.58 6.05 7.70
C THR A 116 -11.60 4.93 6.66
N LEU A 117 -11.15 3.73 7.08
CA LEU A 117 -11.24 2.55 6.22
C LEU A 117 -12.69 2.25 5.84
N GLU A 118 -13.63 2.38 6.78
CA GLU A 118 -15.05 2.11 6.56
C GLU A 118 -15.64 3.04 5.50
N GLU A 119 -15.31 4.34 5.56
CA GLU A 119 -15.74 5.32 4.57
C GLU A 119 -15.18 5.00 3.18
N TRP A 120 -13.92 4.60 3.10
CA TRP A 120 -13.30 4.14 1.85
C TRP A 120 -13.96 2.88 1.29
N LEU A 121 -14.33 1.92 2.15
CA LEU A 121 -15.00 0.71 1.71
C LEU A 121 -16.39 1.02 1.16
N VAL A 122 -17.14 1.95 1.75
CA VAL A 122 -18.41 2.41 1.18
C VAL A 122 -18.22 3.06 -0.21
N GLU A 123 -17.14 3.83 -0.41
CA GLU A 123 -16.86 4.48 -1.69
C GLU A 123 -16.33 3.53 -2.78
N THR A 124 -15.59 2.49 -2.40
CA THR A 124 -14.79 1.68 -3.34
C THR A 124 -15.24 0.24 -3.51
N VAL A 125 -16.13 -0.27 -2.64
CA VAL A 125 -16.76 -1.57 -2.83
C VAL A 125 -17.87 -1.40 -3.88
N PRO A 126 -17.78 -2.08 -5.04
CA PRO A 126 -18.87 -2.06 -6.01
C PRO A 126 -20.13 -2.69 -5.41
N ASP A 127 -21.31 -2.15 -5.76
CA ASP A 127 -22.62 -2.67 -5.34
C ASP A 127 -22.85 -4.14 -5.77
N GLU A 128 -22.10 -4.64 -6.75
CA GLU A 128 -22.12 -6.03 -7.19
C GLU A 128 -20.77 -6.74 -7.02
N PRO A 129 -20.76 -7.98 -6.49
CA PRO A 129 -19.54 -8.77 -6.42
C PRO A 129 -19.03 -9.11 -7.83
N ALA A 130 -17.72 -9.15 -8.02
CA ALA A 130 -17.07 -9.48 -9.29
C ALA A 130 -17.53 -10.83 -9.90
N SER A 131 -18.07 -11.74 -9.09
CA SER A 131 -18.68 -12.99 -9.55
C SER A 131 -19.98 -12.78 -10.33
N ALA A 132 -20.76 -11.73 -10.06
CA ALA A 132 -21.98 -11.41 -10.79
C ALA A 132 -21.66 -10.89 -12.21
N GLN A 133 -20.57 -10.13 -12.36
CA GLN A 133 -20.15 -9.54 -13.64
C GLN A 133 -19.63 -10.57 -14.65
N LEU A 134 -19.08 -11.70 -14.18
CA LEU A 134 -18.65 -12.82 -15.04
C LEU A 134 -19.83 -13.69 -15.53
N SER A 135 -21.02 -13.55 -14.93
CA SER A 135 -22.22 -14.30 -15.32
C SER A 135 -22.95 -13.66 -16.50
N ALA A 136 -22.54 -12.45 -16.91
CA ALA A 136 -23.19 -11.63 -17.94
C ALA A 136 -22.43 -11.64 -19.29
N LEU A 137 -21.44 -12.53 -19.44
CA LEU A 137 -20.68 -12.80 -20.67
C LEU A 137 -20.90 -14.25 -21.11
#